data_AF-A0A7K5QBM8-F1
#
_entry.id   AF-A0A7K5QBM8-F1
#
_cell.length_a   1.000
_cell.length_b   1.000
_cell.length_c   1.000
_cell.angle_alpha   90.00
_cell.angle_beta   90.00
_cell.angle_gamma   90.00
#
_symmetry.space_group_name_H-M   'P 1'
#
loop_
_entity.id
_entity.type
_entity.pdbx_description
1 polymer ?
#
loop_
_entity_poly.entity_id
_entity_poly.type
_entity_poly.pdbx_seq_one_letter_code
_entity_poly.pdbx_strand_id
1 'polypeptide(L)'
;MGVEGCTKCIKYLLFVFNFIFWLAGGIILGVALWLRHDSQTTNILYLQLGDKQAPNTFYVGIYILIAVGAVMMFVGFLGCYGAIQESQCLLGTFFTCLVILFACEVAAGIWGFVNKDQIAKDVKQFYDQALQQALMGESDSSNAKAVVKTFHETLDCCGSDIITSTFTPVWRDDLCRKDSLKSFFENTNCHKKIDELFSGKLYLIGIAAVVVAVIMIFEMILSMVLCCGIRNSSVY
;
A
#
# COMPACT_ATOMS: atom_id res chain seq x y z
N MET A 1 19.01 -33.11 -7.41
CA MET A 1 18.13 -34.19 -6.92
C MET A 1 16.98 -33.48 -6.22
N GLY A 2 15.75 -33.59 -6.75
CA GLY A 2 14.63 -32.79 -6.23
C GLY A 2 14.03 -33.41 -4.98
N VAL A 3 13.60 -32.59 -4.03
CA VAL A 3 12.86 -33.01 -2.82
C VAL A 3 11.70 -33.96 -3.18
N GLU A 4 11.46 -35.02 -2.41
CA GLU A 4 10.40 -36.01 -2.67
C GLU A 4 9.18 -35.85 -1.74
N GLY A 5 8.01 -36.35 -2.15
CA GLY A 5 6.81 -36.42 -1.31
C GLY A 5 6.18 -35.07 -0.91
N CYS A 6 5.80 -34.95 0.37
CA CYS A 6 5.11 -33.78 0.96
C CYS A 6 5.86 -32.45 0.76
N THR A 7 7.20 -32.50 0.76
CA THR A 7 8.06 -31.33 0.59
C THR A 7 7.96 -30.72 -0.81
N LYS A 8 7.58 -31.51 -1.84
CA LYS A 8 7.25 -30.94 -3.17
C LYS A 8 5.99 -30.08 -3.11
N CYS A 9 4.96 -30.51 -2.39
CA CYS A 9 3.73 -29.73 -2.24
C CYS A 9 4.03 -28.39 -1.57
N ILE A 10 4.83 -28.40 -0.50
CA ILE A 10 5.27 -27.18 0.21
C ILE A 10 6.08 -26.26 -0.73
N LYS A 11 7.00 -26.82 -1.53
CA LYS A 11 7.79 -26.06 -2.51
C LYS A 11 6.88 -25.31 -3.50
N TYR A 12 5.92 -25.99 -4.11
CA TYR A 12 5.01 -25.36 -5.07
C TYR A 12 4.07 -24.35 -4.41
N LEU A 13 3.60 -24.65 -3.19
CA LEU A 13 2.76 -23.73 -2.43
C LEU A 13 3.53 -22.44 -2.12
N LEU A 14 4.74 -22.53 -1.56
CA LEU A 14 5.60 -21.37 -1.31
C LEU A 14 5.88 -20.57 -2.58
N PHE A 15 6.21 -21.25 -3.69
CA PHE A 15 6.45 -20.61 -4.96
C PHE A 15 5.24 -19.82 -5.45
N VAL A 16 4.04 -20.44 -5.47
CA VAL A 16 2.83 -19.79 -5.97
C VAL A 16 2.44 -18.59 -5.10
N PHE A 17 2.46 -18.73 -3.76
CA PHE A 17 2.12 -17.63 -2.86
C PHE A 17 3.10 -16.45 -3.03
N ASN A 18 4.41 -16.72 -3.01
CA ASN A 18 5.42 -15.67 -3.18
C ASN A 18 5.37 -15.04 -4.58
N PHE A 19 4.96 -15.80 -5.61
CA PHE A 19 4.87 -15.29 -6.97
C PHE A 19 3.70 -14.31 -7.12
N ILE A 20 2.58 -14.59 -6.43
CA ILE A 20 1.46 -13.66 -6.35
C ILE A 20 1.90 -12.37 -5.63
N PHE A 21 2.61 -12.47 -4.50
CA PHE A 21 3.15 -11.31 -3.80
C PHE A 21 4.15 -10.51 -4.64
N TRP A 22 5.00 -11.19 -5.41
CA TRP A 22 5.93 -10.56 -6.33
C TRP A 22 5.22 -9.74 -7.40
N LEU A 23 4.17 -10.31 -8.03
CA LEU A 23 3.36 -9.60 -9.02
C LEU A 23 2.59 -8.43 -8.40
N ALA A 24 1.98 -8.62 -7.23
CA ALA A 24 1.28 -7.55 -6.51
C ALA A 24 2.24 -6.40 -6.15
N GLY A 25 3.44 -6.72 -5.67
CA GLY A 25 4.51 -5.74 -5.41
C GLY A 25 4.93 -4.98 -6.66
N GLY A 26 5.08 -5.67 -7.79
CA GLY A 26 5.37 -5.06 -9.09
C GLY A 26 4.27 -4.11 -9.57
N ILE A 27 2.99 -4.48 -9.41
CA ILE A 27 1.85 -3.62 -9.76
C ILE A 27 1.85 -2.37 -8.87
N ILE A 28 1.99 -2.53 -7.55
CA ILE A 28 1.99 -1.41 -6.60
C ILE A 28 3.16 -0.47 -6.88
N LEU A 29 4.36 -1.01 -7.13
CA LEU A 29 5.52 -0.22 -7.50
C LEU A 29 5.33 0.52 -8.83
N GLY A 30 4.75 -0.15 -9.84
CA GLY A 30 4.43 0.45 -11.12
C GLY A 30 3.45 1.62 -10.99
N VAL A 31 2.37 1.44 -10.23
CA VAL A 31 1.41 2.52 -9.93
C VAL A 31 2.09 3.65 -9.17
N ALA A 32 2.91 3.35 -8.16
CA ALA A 32 3.59 4.38 -7.37
C ALA A 32 4.60 5.20 -8.21
N LEU A 33 5.36 4.56 -9.09
CA LEU A 33 6.27 5.22 -10.02
C LEU A 33 5.50 6.02 -11.07
N TRP A 34 4.36 5.51 -11.55
CA TRP A 34 3.46 6.25 -12.43
C TRP A 34 2.95 7.53 -11.77
N LEU A 35 2.46 7.44 -10.53
CA LEU A 35 2.05 8.60 -9.73
C LEU A 35 3.21 9.59 -9.53
N ARG A 36 4.45 9.10 -9.35
CA ARG A 36 5.63 9.92 -9.13
C ARG A 36 6.13 10.66 -10.38
N HIS A 37 6.00 10.05 -11.55
CA HIS A 37 6.55 10.56 -12.82
C HIS A 37 5.53 11.38 -13.63
N ASP A 38 4.40 11.78 -13.04
CA ASP A 38 3.46 12.65 -13.76
C ASP A 38 4.14 13.97 -14.16
N SER A 39 4.18 14.23 -15.47
CA SER A 39 4.87 15.36 -16.12
C SER A 39 4.39 16.74 -15.67
N GLN A 40 3.19 16.79 -15.08
CA GLN A 40 2.61 18.01 -14.52
C GLN A 40 3.28 18.41 -13.20
N THR A 41 3.80 17.45 -12.43
CA THR A 41 4.39 17.71 -11.09
C THR A 41 5.87 18.06 -11.13
N THR A 42 6.59 17.62 -12.16
CA THR A 42 8.00 17.97 -12.39
C THR A 42 8.20 19.39 -12.93
N ASN A 43 7.24 19.95 -13.69
CA ASN A 43 7.33 21.33 -14.20
C ASN A 43 7.15 22.39 -13.12
N ILE A 44 6.29 22.14 -12.12
CA ILE A 44 6.12 23.04 -10.96
C ILE A 44 7.37 23.03 -10.07
N LEU A 45 8.11 21.92 -10.05
CA LEU A 45 9.34 21.75 -9.28
C LEU A 45 10.48 22.65 -9.81
N TYR A 46 10.60 22.82 -11.13
CA TYR A 46 11.64 23.70 -11.69
C TYR A 46 11.34 25.19 -11.48
N LEU A 47 10.06 25.58 -11.38
CA LEU A 47 9.65 26.98 -11.20
C LEU A 47 9.52 27.45 -9.73
N GLN A 48 9.37 26.53 -8.76
CA GLN A 48 9.18 26.86 -7.33
C GLN A 48 10.40 26.59 -6.42
N LEU A 49 11.56 26.23 -6.97
CA LEU A 49 12.84 26.13 -6.23
C LEU A 49 13.41 27.49 -5.76
N GLY A 50 12.57 28.52 -5.70
CA GLY A 50 12.77 29.76 -4.96
C GLY A 50 11.98 29.75 -3.65
N ASP A 51 12.56 29.12 -2.62
CA ASP A 51 12.44 29.58 -1.24
C ASP A 51 11.07 29.50 -0.51
N LYS A 52 10.17 28.55 -0.83
CA LYS A 52 9.03 28.20 0.06
C LYS A 52 8.70 26.71 0.03
N GLN A 53 8.58 26.10 1.22
CA GLN A 53 8.10 24.73 1.45
C GLN A 53 6.72 24.50 0.82
N ALA A 54 6.70 23.84 -0.33
CA ALA A 54 5.50 23.30 -0.97
C ALA A 54 5.11 21.94 -0.32
N PRO A 55 3.86 21.45 -0.52
CA PRO A 55 3.23 20.48 0.37
C PRO A 55 3.84 19.08 0.23
N ASN A 56 4.68 18.70 1.20
CA ASN A 56 5.46 17.47 1.17
C ASN A 56 4.64 16.19 1.46
N THR A 57 3.42 16.30 2.00
CA THR A 57 2.67 15.15 2.54
C THR A 57 2.18 14.19 1.45
N PHE A 58 1.74 14.72 0.30
CA PHE A 58 1.33 13.93 -0.88
C PHE A 58 2.48 13.09 -1.43
N TYR A 59 3.66 13.68 -1.55
CA TYR A 59 4.85 12.95 -2.00
C TYR A 59 5.32 11.93 -0.98
N VAL A 60 5.23 12.24 0.33
CA VAL A 60 5.55 11.28 1.40
C VAL A 60 4.72 10.01 1.25
N GLY A 61 3.40 10.13 0.99
CA GLY A 61 2.54 8.97 0.74
C GLY A 61 2.96 8.13 -0.48
N ILE A 62 3.33 8.80 -1.59
CA ILE A 62 3.83 8.10 -2.80
C ILE A 62 5.17 7.40 -2.52
N TYR A 63 6.10 8.03 -1.81
CA TYR A 63 7.38 7.42 -1.44
C TYR A 63 7.20 6.20 -0.54
N ILE A 64 6.22 6.23 0.38
CA ILE A 64 5.83 5.06 1.18
C ILE A 64 5.33 3.93 0.27
N LEU A 65 4.48 4.25 -0.72
CA LEU A 65 3.95 3.26 -1.66
C LEU A 65 5.06 2.63 -2.53
N ILE A 66 6.04 3.44 -2.97
CA ILE A 66 7.25 2.95 -3.66
C ILE A 66 8.04 2.00 -2.76
N ALA A 67 8.29 2.38 -1.50
CA ALA A 67 9.04 1.55 -0.56
C ALA A 67 8.33 0.21 -0.29
N VAL A 68 7.02 0.23 -0.03
CA VAL A 68 6.21 -0.98 0.20
C VAL A 68 6.21 -1.87 -1.04
N GLY A 69 5.96 -1.32 -2.24
CA GLY A 69 5.99 -2.08 -3.50
C GLY A 69 7.35 -2.72 -3.78
N ALA A 70 8.43 -1.97 -3.59
CA ALA A 70 9.79 -2.46 -3.79
C ALA A 70 10.17 -3.58 -2.80
N VAL A 71 9.81 -3.42 -1.52
CA VAL A 71 10.05 -4.46 -0.49
C VAL A 71 9.26 -5.73 -0.81
N MET A 72 7.97 -5.62 -1.15
CA MET A 72 7.16 -6.78 -1.52
C MET A 72 7.70 -7.49 -2.76
N MET A 73 8.12 -6.74 -3.79
CA MET A 73 8.72 -7.30 -4.99
C MET A 73 10.06 -7.98 -4.67
N PHE A 74 10.93 -7.36 -3.86
CA PHE A 74 12.22 -7.96 -3.52
C PHE A 74 12.07 -9.23 -2.69
N VAL A 75 11.25 -9.19 -1.63
CA VAL A 75 11.03 -10.34 -0.74
C VAL A 75 10.31 -11.48 -1.47
N GLY A 76 9.28 -11.17 -2.26
CA GLY A 76 8.60 -12.16 -3.10
C GLY A 76 9.54 -12.81 -4.13
N PHE A 77 10.47 -12.06 -4.71
CA PHE A 77 11.50 -12.62 -5.60
C PHE A 77 12.42 -13.61 -4.87
N LEU A 78 12.91 -13.27 -3.67
CA LEU A 78 13.72 -14.18 -2.86
C LEU A 78 12.97 -15.46 -2.49
N GLY A 79 11.69 -15.35 -2.10
CA GLY A 79 10.86 -16.51 -1.80
C GLY A 79 10.65 -17.43 -3.01
N CYS A 80 10.31 -16.86 -4.17
CA CYS A 80 10.11 -17.60 -5.42
C CYS A 80 11.39 -18.29 -5.88
N TYR A 81 12.47 -17.51 -6.01
CA TYR A 81 13.73 -17.99 -6.56
C TYR A 81 14.41 -18.97 -5.60
N GLY A 82 14.25 -18.76 -4.28
CA GLY A 82 14.77 -19.66 -3.25
C GLY A 82 14.06 -21.01 -3.27
N ALA A 83 12.73 -21.01 -3.46
CA ALA A 83 11.96 -22.24 -3.61
C ALA A 83 12.33 -23.00 -4.90
N ILE A 84 12.46 -22.33 -6.06
CA ILE A 84 12.79 -22.98 -7.33
C ILE A 84 14.21 -23.56 -7.31
N GLN A 85 15.20 -22.74 -6.95
CA GLN A 85 16.61 -23.12 -6.97
C GLN A 85 17.00 -24.09 -5.86
N GLU A 86 16.12 -24.32 -4.88
CA GLU A 86 16.41 -25.13 -3.69
C GLU A 86 17.68 -24.62 -2.97
N SER A 87 17.91 -23.30 -3.01
CA SER A 87 19.10 -22.67 -2.42
C SER A 87 18.84 -22.30 -0.96
N GLN A 88 19.54 -22.97 -0.05
CA GLN A 88 19.44 -22.71 1.39
C GLN A 88 19.82 -21.29 1.77
N CYS A 89 20.80 -20.71 1.07
CA CYS A 89 21.23 -19.33 1.30
C CYS A 89 20.10 -18.35 0.98
N LEU A 90 19.44 -18.53 -0.17
CA LEU A 90 18.36 -17.63 -0.61
C LEU A 90 17.09 -17.78 0.24
N LEU A 91 16.80 -19.01 0.67
CA LEU A 91 15.67 -19.29 1.56
C LEU A 91 15.94 -18.77 2.99
N GLY A 92 17.20 -18.81 3.42
CA GLY A 92 17.66 -18.20 4.67
C GLY A 92 17.61 -16.67 4.66
N THR A 93 17.98 -16.02 3.55
CA THR A 93 17.82 -14.56 3.41
C THR A 93 16.35 -14.17 3.39
N PHE A 94 15.49 -14.91 2.67
CA PHE A 94 14.03 -14.73 2.71
C PHE A 94 13.48 -14.84 4.13
N PHE A 95 13.83 -15.88 4.88
CA PHE A 95 13.43 -16.03 6.29
C PHE A 95 13.89 -14.84 7.15
N THR A 96 15.13 -14.41 6.99
CA THR A 96 15.68 -13.27 7.75
C THR A 96 14.94 -11.99 7.43
N CYS A 97 14.61 -11.74 6.15
CA CYS A 97 13.78 -10.61 5.74
C CYS A 97 12.40 -10.65 6.40
N LEU A 98 11.73 -11.81 6.43
CA LEU A 98 10.42 -11.96 7.09
C LEU A 98 10.49 -11.66 8.60
N VAL A 99 11.54 -12.12 9.30
CA VAL A 99 11.73 -11.81 10.72
C VAL A 99 11.87 -10.30 10.96
N ILE A 100 12.65 -9.62 10.11
CA ILE A 100 12.83 -8.16 10.20
C ILE A 100 11.50 -7.45 9.91
N LEU A 101 10.77 -7.88 8.87
CA LEU A 101 9.47 -7.30 8.53
C LEU A 101 8.43 -7.49 9.64
N PHE A 102 8.40 -8.67 10.26
CA PHE A 102 7.52 -8.95 11.39
C PHE A 102 7.85 -8.05 12.60
N ALA A 103 9.14 -7.86 12.91
CA ALA A 103 9.54 -6.93 13.97
C ALA A 103 9.15 -5.48 13.66
N CYS A 104 9.32 -5.05 12.41
CA CYS A 104 8.89 -3.74 11.94
C CYS A 104 7.36 -3.58 11.99
N GLU A 105 6.60 -4.61 11.64
CA GLU A 105 5.13 -4.62 11.69
C GLU A 105 4.63 -4.47 13.12
N VAL A 106 5.21 -5.19 14.08
CA VAL A 106 4.88 -5.04 15.51
C VAL A 106 5.22 -3.63 16.00
N ALA A 107 6.41 -3.12 15.68
CA ALA A 107 6.83 -1.78 16.08
C ALA A 107 5.92 -0.68 15.47
N ALA A 108 5.62 -0.78 14.17
CA ALA A 108 4.73 0.15 13.47
C ALA A 108 3.29 0.04 13.98
N GLY A 109 2.81 -1.16 14.30
CA GLY A 109 1.49 -1.39 14.88
C GLY A 109 1.34 -0.72 16.25
N ILE A 110 2.33 -0.88 17.14
CA ILE A 110 2.34 -0.22 18.45
C ILE A 110 2.41 1.30 18.28
N TRP A 111 3.36 1.79 17.48
CA TRP A 111 3.53 3.23 17.26
C TRP A 111 2.29 3.86 16.63
N GLY A 112 1.68 3.18 15.66
CA GLY A 112 0.49 3.64 14.97
C GLY A 112 -0.76 3.62 15.83
N PHE A 113 -0.87 2.66 16.76
CA PHE A 113 -1.95 2.65 17.75
C PHE A 113 -1.83 3.82 18.72
N VAL A 114 -0.64 4.10 19.23
CA VAL A 114 -0.38 5.22 20.15
C VAL A 114 -0.61 6.57 19.46
N ASN A 115 -0.20 6.71 18.19
CA ASN A 115 -0.28 7.95 17.43
C ASN A 115 -1.44 7.97 16.41
N LYS A 116 -2.52 7.22 16.66
CA LYS A 116 -3.63 7.07 15.71
C LYS A 116 -4.23 8.41 15.27
N ASP A 117 -4.32 9.38 16.19
CA ASP A 117 -4.90 10.69 15.91
C ASP A 117 -3.97 11.55 15.04
N GLN A 118 -2.65 11.36 15.15
CA GLN A 118 -1.66 12.02 14.29
C GLN A 118 -1.71 11.42 12.88
N ILE A 119 -1.76 10.08 12.77
CA ILE A 119 -1.88 9.40 11.47
C ILE A 119 -3.16 9.82 10.75
N ALA A 120 -4.29 9.92 11.46
CA ALA A 120 -5.54 10.39 10.88
C ALA A 120 -5.40 11.81 10.28
N LYS A 121 -4.69 12.72 10.97
CA LYS A 121 -4.40 14.07 10.46
C LYS A 121 -3.51 14.04 9.22
N ASP A 122 -2.46 13.23 9.23
CA ASP A 122 -1.53 13.12 8.10
C ASP A 122 -2.24 12.55 6.86
N VAL A 123 -3.13 11.56 7.03
CA VAL A 123 -3.96 11.01 5.95
C VAL A 123 -4.94 12.04 5.39
N LYS A 124 -5.57 12.84 6.25
CA LYS A 124 -6.42 13.96 5.80
C LYS A 124 -5.63 14.98 5.00
N GLN A 125 -4.46 15.37 5.48
CA GLN A 125 -3.60 16.32 4.79
C GLN A 125 -3.13 15.78 3.44
N PHE A 126 -2.80 14.49 3.35
CA PHE A 126 -2.52 13.81 2.09
C PHE A 126 -3.71 13.89 1.13
N TYR A 127 -4.92 13.60 1.62
CA TYR A 127 -6.15 13.67 0.83
C TYR A 127 -6.43 15.09 0.34
N ASP A 128 -6.29 16.11 1.19
CA ASP A 128 -6.53 17.52 0.83
C ASP A 128 -5.59 17.99 -0.27
N GLN A 129 -4.32 17.61 -0.18
CA GLN A 129 -3.32 17.94 -1.21
C GLN A 129 -3.63 17.22 -2.53
N ALA A 130 -4.02 15.94 -2.47
CA ALA A 130 -4.45 15.19 -3.65
C ALA A 130 -5.69 15.83 -4.29
N LEU A 131 -6.67 16.25 -3.48
CA LEU A 131 -7.89 16.92 -3.94
C LEU A 131 -7.58 18.27 -4.56
N GLN A 132 -6.77 19.10 -3.90
CA GLN A 132 -6.36 20.40 -4.43
C GLN A 132 -5.63 20.26 -5.76
N GLN A 133 -4.70 19.31 -5.88
CA GLN A 133 -3.98 19.05 -7.12
C GLN A 133 -4.90 18.49 -8.21
N ALA A 134 -5.90 17.69 -7.85
CA ALA A 134 -6.92 17.25 -8.79
C ALA A 134 -7.82 18.41 -9.26
N LEU A 135 -8.10 19.42 -8.43
CA LEU A 135 -8.95 20.56 -8.81
C LEU A 135 -8.22 21.64 -9.59
N MET A 136 -6.93 21.87 -9.30
CA MET A 136 -6.12 22.90 -9.96
C MET A 136 -5.45 22.43 -11.27
N GLY A 137 -5.44 21.13 -11.55
CA GLY A 137 -4.90 20.61 -12.80
C GLY A 137 -5.78 20.99 -14.00
N GLU A 138 -5.25 21.81 -14.91
CA GLU A 138 -5.94 22.29 -16.13
C GLU A 138 -6.29 21.19 -17.14
N SER A 139 -5.77 19.97 -16.99
CA SER A 139 -6.04 18.84 -17.89
C SER A 139 -6.72 17.67 -17.20
N ASP A 140 -7.56 16.97 -17.96
CA ASP A 140 -8.37 15.82 -17.53
C ASP A 140 -7.57 14.59 -17.06
N SER A 141 -6.24 14.66 -17.09
CA SER A 141 -5.31 13.54 -16.97
C SER A 141 -4.36 13.61 -15.76
N SER A 142 -4.67 14.37 -14.70
CA SER A 142 -3.80 14.40 -13.52
C SER A 142 -3.89 13.08 -12.75
N ASN A 143 -2.73 12.49 -12.44
CA ASN A 143 -2.64 11.26 -11.64
C ASN A 143 -3.29 11.41 -10.24
N ALA A 144 -3.40 12.65 -9.75
CA ALA A 144 -4.16 13.01 -8.55
C ALA A 144 -5.67 12.73 -8.67
N LYS A 145 -6.28 12.88 -9.87
CA LYS A 145 -7.70 12.55 -10.13
C LYS A 145 -7.98 11.08 -9.83
N ALA A 146 -7.08 10.18 -10.24
CA ALA A 146 -7.20 8.75 -9.99
C ALA A 146 -7.16 8.43 -8.49
N VAL A 147 -6.20 9.01 -7.75
CA VAL A 147 -6.11 8.84 -6.29
C VAL A 147 -7.39 9.31 -5.60
N VAL A 148 -7.84 10.53 -5.87
CA VAL A 148 -9.05 11.12 -5.24
C VAL A 148 -10.29 10.30 -5.56
N LYS A 149 -10.45 9.84 -6.80
CA LYS A 149 -11.57 8.97 -7.21
C LYS A 149 -11.55 7.66 -6.45
N THR A 150 -10.39 7.01 -6.28
CA THR A 150 -10.27 5.79 -5.47
C THR A 150 -10.63 6.03 -4.02
N PHE A 151 -10.22 7.17 -3.43
CA PHE A 151 -10.64 7.54 -2.08
C PHE A 151 -12.16 7.69 -1.96
N HIS A 152 -12.79 8.38 -2.93
CA HIS A 152 -14.24 8.56 -2.95
C HIS A 152 -14.99 7.23 -3.06
N GLU A 153 -14.54 6.33 -3.95
CA GLU A 153 -15.16 5.01 -4.13
C GLU A 153 -14.92 4.07 -2.93
N THR A 154 -13.77 4.16 -2.25
CA THR A 154 -13.40 3.26 -1.15
C THR A 154 -14.04 3.68 0.18
N LEU A 155 -14.12 4.98 0.44
CA LEU A 155 -14.65 5.53 1.70
C LEU A 155 -16.11 5.97 1.58
N ASP A 156 -16.70 5.87 0.39
CA ASP A 156 -18.05 6.35 0.06
C ASP A 156 -18.26 7.80 0.52
N CYS A 157 -17.36 8.67 0.07
CA CYS A 157 -17.30 10.07 0.45
C CYS A 157 -16.97 10.95 -0.76
N CYS A 158 -17.25 12.25 -0.67
CA CYS A 158 -16.93 13.22 -1.72
C CYS A 158 -16.48 14.54 -1.09
N GLY A 159 -15.32 15.07 -1.50
CA GLY A 159 -14.78 16.34 -0.99
C GLY A 159 -14.18 16.26 0.43
N SER A 160 -13.32 17.24 0.75
CA SER A 160 -12.64 17.33 2.04
C SER A 160 -13.58 17.75 3.17
N ASP A 161 -14.26 18.87 2.97
CA ASP A 161 -15.21 19.51 3.87
C ASP A 161 -16.59 19.69 3.24
N ILE A 162 -17.59 20.03 4.07
CA ILE A 162 -19.00 20.22 3.65
C ILE A 162 -19.11 21.19 2.46
N ILE A 163 -18.37 22.30 2.49
CA ILE A 163 -18.37 23.30 1.43
C ILE A 163 -17.82 22.69 0.15
N THR A 164 -16.63 22.09 0.21
CA THR A 164 -16.03 21.43 -0.95
C THR A 164 -16.87 20.26 -1.43
N SER A 165 -17.54 19.48 -0.59
CA SER A 165 -18.40 18.35 -0.98
C SER A 165 -19.68 18.83 -1.68
N THR A 166 -20.19 20.00 -1.33
CA THR A 166 -21.35 20.63 -2.01
C THR A 166 -20.95 21.23 -3.36
N PHE A 167 -19.75 21.82 -3.47
CA PHE A 167 -19.32 22.49 -4.69
C PHE A 167 -18.58 21.57 -5.68
N THR A 168 -17.81 20.58 -5.24
CA THR A 168 -17.10 19.64 -6.15
C THR A 168 -17.99 18.95 -7.18
N PRO A 169 -19.20 18.43 -6.87
CA PRO A 169 -20.07 17.85 -7.90
C PRO A 169 -20.53 18.90 -8.91
N VAL A 170 -20.73 20.15 -8.49
CA VAL A 170 -21.14 21.26 -9.38
C VAL A 170 -20.02 21.62 -10.38
N TRP A 171 -18.75 21.56 -9.95
CA TRP A 171 -17.61 21.94 -10.80
C TRP A 171 -16.95 20.76 -11.54
N ARG A 172 -17.09 19.53 -11.04
CA ARG A 172 -16.43 18.31 -11.53
C ARG A 172 -17.24 17.05 -11.21
N ASP A 173 -18.34 16.85 -11.94
CA ASP A 173 -19.19 15.64 -11.88
C ASP A 173 -18.44 14.32 -12.15
N ASP A 174 -17.26 14.38 -12.75
CA ASP A 174 -16.41 13.22 -13.06
C ASP A 174 -15.70 12.61 -11.83
N LEU A 175 -15.59 13.34 -10.70
CA LEU A 175 -14.82 12.90 -9.52
C LEU A 175 -15.66 12.18 -8.48
N CYS A 176 -16.95 12.46 -8.45
CA CYS A 176 -17.88 11.88 -7.49
C CYS A 176 -18.94 11.10 -8.26
N ARG A 177 -19.42 10.00 -7.68
CA ARG A 177 -20.42 9.15 -8.33
C ARG A 177 -21.66 9.97 -8.69
N LYS A 178 -22.21 9.72 -9.89
CA LYS A 178 -23.46 10.24 -10.47
C LYS A 178 -24.77 9.94 -9.68
N ASP A 179 -24.71 9.70 -8.37
CA ASP A 179 -25.88 9.75 -7.49
C ASP A 179 -25.91 11.11 -6.77
N SER A 180 -25.77 12.19 -7.55
CA SER A 180 -25.51 13.55 -7.05
C SER A 180 -26.61 14.09 -6.13
N LEU A 181 -27.83 13.53 -6.19
CA LEU A 181 -28.94 13.92 -5.34
C LEU A 181 -28.88 13.26 -3.96
N LYS A 182 -28.30 12.06 -3.83
CA LYS A 182 -28.14 11.41 -2.52
C LYS A 182 -26.93 11.95 -1.77
N SER A 183 -25.82 12.24 -2.47
CA SER A 183 -24.62 12.86 -1.89
C SER A 183 -24.80 14.33 -1.51
N PHE A 184 -25.74 15.06 -2.14
CA PHE A 184 -26.14 16.41 -1.72
C PHE A 184 -26.88 16.42 -0.38
N PHE A 185 -27.71 15.41 -0.13
CA PHE A 185 -28.49 15.29 1.11
C PHE A 185 -27.74 14.54 2.22
N GLU A 186 -26.85 13.63 1.85
CA GLU A 186 -26.01 12.83 2.75
C GLU A 186 -24.61 13.44 2.82
N ASN A 187 -24.49 14.55 3.56
CA ASN A 187 -23.27 15.34 3.81
C ASN A 187 -22.12 14.51 4.44
N THR A 188 -21.51 13.63 3.65
CA THR A 188 -20.49 12.69 4.11
C THR A 188 -19.14 13.11 3.56
N ASN A 189 -18.52 14.07 4.24
CA ASN A 189 -17.20 14.56 3.92
C ASN A 189 -16.12 13.51 4.25
N CYS A 190 -15.09 13.41 3.39
CA CYS A 190 -14.04 12.40 3.53
C CYS A 190 -13.25 12.55 4.84
N HIS A 191 -13.11 13.77 5.37
CA HIS A 191 -12.45 13.97 6.67
C HIS A 191 -13.14 13.24 7.82
N LYS A 192 -14.49 13.27 7.86
CA LYS A 192 -15.26 12.55 8.89
C LYS A 192 -15.11 11.04 8.73
N LYS A 193 -15.12 10.53 7.49
CA LYS A 193 -14.93 9.10 7.22
C LYS A 193 -13.54 8.63 7.60
N ILE A 194 -12.50 9.44 7.37
CA ILE A 194 -11.14 9.16 7.81
C ILE A 194 -11.08 9.10 9.34
N ASP A 195 -11.67 10.06 10.07
CA ASP A 195 -11.73 10.00 11.54
C ASP A 195 -12.51 8.78 12.05
N GLU A 196 -13.64 8.46 11.42
CA GLU A 196 -14.46 7.31 11.74
C GLU A 196 -13.67 6.00 11.54
N LEU A 197 -12.82 5.95 10.51
CA LEU A 197 -11.95 4.82 10.22
C LEU A 197 -10.87 4.62 11.30
N PHE A 198 -10.22 5.70 11.76
CA PHE A 198 -9.19 5.63 12.80
C PHE A 198 -9.71 5.62 14.24
N SER A 199 -10.97 6.01 14.49
CA SER A 199 -11.57 6.05 15.83
C SER A 199 -12.57 4.92 16.06
N GLY A 200 -13.53 4.76 15.17
CA GLY A 200 -14.63 3.80 15.31
C GLY A 200 -14.36 2.45 14.63
N LYS A 201 -13.57 2.44 13.54
CA LYS A 201 -13.29 1.24 12.75
C LYS A 201 -11.82 0.83 12.75
N LEU A 202 -11.08 1.22 13.78
CA LEU A 202 -9.67 0.83 13.94
C LEU A 202 -9.49 -0.70 13.99
N TYR A 203 -10.53 -1.43 14.40
CA TYR A 203 -10.55 -2.90 14.35
C TYR A 203 -10.38 -3.47 12.92
N LEU A 204 -10.81 -2.76 11.86
CA LEU A 204 -10.61 -3.21 10.48
C LEU A 204 -9.12 -3.19 10.09
N ILE A 205 -8.42 -2.10 10.44
CA ILE A 205 -6.96 -2.00 10.24
C ILE A 205 -6.26 -3.07 11.08
N GLY A 206 -6.70 -3.27 12.33
CA GLY A 206 -6.19 -4.30 13.21
C GLY A 206 -6.33 -5.72 12.63
N ILE A 207 -7.49 -6.06 12.08
CA ILE A 207 -7.71 -7.36 11.41
C ILE A 207 -6.76 -7.51 10.21
N ALA A 208 -6.63 -6.47 9.38
CA ALA A 208 -5.73 -6.51 8.23
C ALA A 208 -4.26 -6.76 8.65
N ALA A 209 -3.79 -6.08 9.69
CA ALA A 209 -2.45 -6.30 10.25
C ALA A 209 -2.30 -7.73 10.82
N VAL A 210 -3.28 -8.24 11.55
CA VAL A 210 -3.22 -9.63 12.07
C VAL A 210 -3.17 -10.66 10.93
N VAL A 211 -3.91 -10.45 9.84
CA VAL A 211 -3.85 -11.33 8.66
C VAL A 211 -2.46 -11.32 8.04
N VAL A 212 -1.85 -10.15 7.88
CA VAL A 212 -0.48 -10.01 7.35
C VAL A 212 0.52 -10.73 8.26
N ALA A 213 0.46 -10.51 9.57
CA ALA A 213 1.30 -11.20 10.55
C ALA A 213 1.16 -12.74 10.48
N VAL A 214 -0.06 -13.26 10.36
CA VAL A 214 -0.30 -14.72 10.22
C VAL A 214 0.30 -15.27 8.94
N ILE A 215 0.18 -14.54 7.82
CA ILE A 215 0.79 -14.94 6.55
C ILE A 215 2.32 -14.98 6.69
N MET A 216 2.94 -13.95 7.29
CA MET A 216 4.40 -13.93 7.51
C MET A 216 4.86 -15.13 8.36
N ILE A 217 4.14 -15.45 9.45
CA ILE A 217 4.46 -16.60 10.30
C ILE A 217 4.37 -17.91 9.52
N PHE A 218 3.32 -18.07 8.71
CA PHE A 218 3.15 -19.25 7.88
C PHE A 218 4.28 -19.39 6.86
N GLU A 219 4.67 -18.31 6.18
CA GLU A 219 5.80 -18.29 5.25
C GLU A 219 7.13 -18.59 5.94
N MET A 220 7.36 -18.07 7.16
CA MET A 220 8.53 -18.39 7.97
C MET A 220 8.61 -19.89 8.29
N ILE A 221 7.50 -20.51 8.70
CA ILE A 221 7.42 -21.94 9.00
C ILE A 221 7.71 -22.76 7.73
N LEU A 222 7.02 -22.46 6.63
CA LEU A 222 7.21 -23.19 5.37
C LEU A 222 8.63 -23.03 4.84
N SER A 223 9.22 -21.84 4.94
CA SER A 223 10.62 -21.58 4.56
C SER A 223 11.58 -22.46 5.35
N MET A 224 11.42 -22.54 6.68
CA MET A 224 12.25 -23.40 7.53
C MET A 224 12.07 -24.89 7.22
N VAL A 225 10.83 -25.34 7.03
CA VAL A 225 10.53 -26.74 6.68
C VAL A 225 11.16 -27.10 5.33
N LEU A 226 11.04 -26.23 4.32
CA LEU A 226 11.64 -26.44 3.02
C LEU A 226 13.18 -26.42 3.10
N CYS A 227 13.78 -25.50 3.86
CA CYS A 227 15.22 -25.42 4.06
C CYS A 227 15.79 -26.69 4.71
N CYS A 228 15.09 -27.20 5.73
CA CYS A 228 15.44 -28.45 6.40
C CYS A 228 15.22 -29.67 5.49
N GLY A 229 14.14 -29.69 4.69
CA GLY A 229 13.90 -30.71 3.69
C GLY A 229 15.01 -30.79 2.64
N ILE A 230 15.46 -29.65 2.12
CA ILE A 230 16.59 -29.55 1.18
C ILE A 230 17.87 -30.08 1.82
N ARG A 231 18.17 -29.66 3.07
CA ARG A 231 19.38 -30.10 3.80
C ARG A 231 19.44 -31.61 3.96
N ASN A 232 18.30 -32.23 4.27
CA ASN A 232 18.23 -33.67 4.49
C ASN A 232 18.32 -34.46 3.18
N SER A 233 17.87 -33.87 2.06
CA SER A 233 17.95 -34.49 0.73
C SER A 233 19.32 -34.39 0.06
N SER A 234 20.21 -33.48 0.49
CA SER A 234 21.53 -33.31 -0.12
C SER A 234 22.60 -34.29 0.36
N VAL A 235 22.28 -35.18 1.30
CA VAL A 235 23.24 -36.11 1.96
C VAL A 235 23.23 -37.50 1.33
N TYR A 236 22.45 -37.74 0.27
CA TYR A 236 22.51 -38.96 -0.55
C TYR A 236 22.79 -38.64 -2.01
#